data_AF-A8P2K7-F1
#
_entry.id   AF-A8P2K7-F1
#
_cell.length_a   1.000
_cell.length_b   1.000
_cell.length_c   1.000
_cell.angle_alpha   90.00
_cell.angle_beta   90.00
_cell.angle_gamma   90.00
#
_symmetry.space_group_name_H-M   'P 1'
#
loop_
_entity.id
_entity.type
_entity.pdbx_description
1 polymer ?
#
loop_
_entity_poly.entity_id
_entity_poly.type
_entity_poly.pdbx_seq_one_letter_code
_entity_poly.pdbx_strand_id
1 'polypeptide(L)'
;MYISTIARVALGIFPVLLATIQPSVAQAPSPTPNCWVCPDEDYAGFVLTESLVMGDSLRCVYGDPWYCDYNRNDGSLTVDQDEGLCYSAAVHDCAARRRRALPRAPHPPSPGSQEPKPEVMHTRARLGGKKRQKSRIISYYD
;
A
#
# COMPACT_ATOMS: atom_id res chain seq x y z
N MET A 1 7.13 76.68 -0.23
CA MET A 1 6.79 76.56 -1.66
C MET A 1 6.48 75.11 -1.95
N TYR A 2 5.25 74.88 -2.44
CA TYR A 2 4.65 73.70 -3.10
C TYR A 2 4.50 72.36 -2.35
N ILE A 3 3.25 72.22 -1.89
CA ILE A 3 2.43 71.03 -1.64
C ILE A 3 2.36 70.14 -2.89
N SER A 4 2.39 68.82 -2.75
CA SER A 4 1.62 67.92 -3.63
C SER A 4 1.33 66.57 -3.00
N THR A 5 0.12 66.48 -2.49
CA THR A 5 -0.69 65.30 -2.19
C THR A 5 -0.90 64.47 -3.47
N ILE A 6 -0.63 63.17 -3.43
CA ILE A 6 -1.17 62.23 -4.43
C ILE A 6 -1.94 61.15 -3.69
N ALA A 7 -3.26 61.36 -3.64
CA ALA A 7 -4.24 60.33 -3.40
C ALA A 7 -4.42 59.54 -4.70
N ARG A 8 -4.26 58.21 -4.65
CA ARG A 8 -4.91 57.30 -5.60
C ARG A 8 -5.43 56.08 -4.87
N VAL A 9 -6.73 56.12 -4.65
CA VAL A 9 -7.62 54.99 -4.35
C VAL A 9 -7.37 53.89 -5.39
N ALA A 10 -6.84 52.75 -4.96
CA ALA A 10 -6.80 51.55 -5.78
C ALA A 10 -7.81 50.56 -5.21
N LEU A 11 -8.90 50.42 -5.96
CA LEU A 11 -9.99 49.46 -5.84
C LEU A 11 -9.51 48.07 -5.37
N GLY A 12 -10.17 47.55 -4.35
CA GLY A 12 -10.03 46.18 -3.91
C GLY A 12 -10.49 45.19 -4.97
N ILE A 13 -9.59 44.28 -5.34
CA ILE A 13 -9.90 43.10 -6.14
C ILE A 13 -10.05 41.96 -5.14
N PHE A 14 -11.28 41.56 -4.86
CA PHE A 14 -11.62 40.34 -4.13
C PHE A 14 -11.24 39.13 -4.98
N PRO A 15 -10.27 38.28 -4.59
CA PRO A 15 -10.09 37.00 -5.26
C PRO A 15 -11.23 36.08 -4.82
N VAL A 16 -12.08 35.72 -5.78
CA VAL A 16 -13.08 34.66 -5.65
C VAL A 16 -12.35 33.33 -5.41
N LEU A 17 -12.36 32.87 -4.16
CA LEU A 17 -11.89 31.54 -3.75
C LEU A 17 -12.87 30.48 -4.27
N LEU A 18 -12.67 30.02 -5.50
CA LEU A 18 -13.28 28.79 -6.00
C LEU A 18 -12.61 27.59 -5.31
N ALA A 19 -13.28 27.06 -4.29
CA ALA A 19 -12.89 25.79 -3.66
C ALA A 19 -13.07 24.65 -4.66
N THR A 20 -11.95 24.17 -5.23
CA THR A 20 -11.94 22.95 -6.04
C THR A 20 -12.02 21.75 -5.10
N ILE A 21 -13.18 21.09 -5.09
CA ILE A 21 -13.36 19.80 -4.41
C ILE A 21 -12.57 18.77 -5.23
N GLN A 22 -11.31 18.51 -4.84
CA GLN A 22 -10.53 17.43 -5.43
C GLN A 22 -11.13 16.09 -4.97
N PRO A 23 -11.60 15.22 -5.89
CA PRO A 23 -11.92 13.86 -5.52
C PRO A 23 -10.62 13.17 -5.07
N SER A 24 -10.63 12.66 -3.84
CA SER A 24 -9.59 11.80 -3.31
C SER A 24 -9.50 10.55 -4.19
N VAL A 25 -8.51 10.52 -5.09
CA VAL A 25 -8.12 9.31 -5.80
C VAL A 25 -7.62 8.34 -4.75
N ALA A 26 -8.35 7.24 -4.57
CA ALA A 26 -7.92 6.10 -3.77
C ALA A 26 -6.50 5.72 -4.22
N GLN A 27 -5.52 5.94 -3.34
CA GLN A 27 -4.13 5.57 -3.60
C GLN A 27 -4.10 4.08 -3.89
N ALA A 28 -3.74 3.72 -5.12
CA ALA A 28 -3.48 2.33 -5.47
C ALA A 28 -2.37 1.81 -4.54
N PRO A 29 -2.53 0.63 -3.91
CA PRO A 29 -1.46 0.06 -3.11
C PRO A 29 -0.20 -0.08 -3.99
N SER A 30 0.91 0.49 -3.53
CA SER A 30 2.18 0.53 -4.27
C SER A 30 2.60 -0.89 -4.70
N PRO A 31 2.96 -1.12 -5.97
CA PRO A 31 3.05 -2.46 -6.56
C PRO A 31 4.18 -3.37 -6.02
N THR A 32 5.10 -2.91 -5.19
CA THR A 32 6.11 -3.78 -4.56
C THR A 32 6.53 -3.23 -3.19
N PRO A 33 6.44 -4.02 -2.10
CA PRO A 33 7.01 -3.61 -0.84
C PRO A 33 8.54 -3.64 -0.94
N ASN A 34 9.20 -2.48 -0.79
CA ASN A 34 10.65 -2.45 -0.59
C ASN A 34 10.98 -3.13 0.75
N CYS A 35 11.68 -4.26 0.66
CA CYS A 35 12.02 -5.13 1.78
C CYS A 35 13.48 -5.05 2.20
N TRP A 36 14.21 -4.07 1.70
CA TRP A 36 15.60 -3.83 2.09
C TRP A 36 15.67 -3.25 3.50
N VAL A 37 16.52 -3.86 4.32
CA VAL A 37 16.79 -3.49 5.71
C VAL A 37 18.31 -3.44 5.94
N CYS A 38 18.72 -2.70 6.96
CA CYS A 38 20.13 -2.62 7.32
C CYS A 38 20.66 -3.99 7.77
N PRO A 39 21.89 -4.37 7.36
CA PRO A 39 22.62 -5.47 8.00
C PRO A 39 22.74 -5.23 9.52
N ASP A 40 22.67 -6.30 10.31
CA ASP A 40 22.73 -6.21 11.78
C ASP A 40 24.11 -5.79 12.30
N GLU A 41 25.16 -6.01 11.50
CA GLU A 41 26.54 -5.60 11.77
C GLU A 41 27.23 -5.17 10.46
N ASP A 42 28.40 -4.52 10.54
CA ASP A 42 29.27 -4.20 9.41
C ASP A 42 30.34 -5.31 9.18
N TYR A 43 31.33 -5.09 8.29
CA TYR A 43 32.43 -6.06 8.10
C TYR A 43 33.44 -6.11 9.27
N ALA A 44 33.45 -5.12 10.15
CA ALA A 44 34.29 -5.10 11.34
C ALA A 44 33.58 -5.70 12.58
N GLY A 45 32.30 -6.03 12.48
CA GLY A 45 31.48 -6.57 13.56
C GLY A 45 30.90 -5.50 14.49
N PHE A 46 30.84 -4.24 14.08
CA PHE A 46 30.10 -3.21 14.81
C PHE A 46 28.60 -3.39 14.59
N VAL A 47 27.83 -3.35 15.67
CA VAL A 47 26.39 -3.64 15.66
C VAL A 47 25.61 -2.41 15.19
N LEU A 48 24.57 -2.63 14.39
CA LEU A 48 23.64 -1.61 13.95
C LEU A 48 23.02 -0.89 15.16
N THR A 49 23.32 0.40 15.27
CA THR A 49 22.81 1.27 16.32
C THR A 49 21.51 1.94 15.89
N GLU A 50 21.44 2.41 14.64
CA GLU A 50 20.25 3.11 14.13
C GLU A 50 20.01 2.81 12.64
N SER A 51 18.73 2.72 12.26
CA SER A 51 18.31 2.64 10.86
C SER A 51 17.34 3.77 10.54
N LEU A 52 17.66 4.63 9.56
CA LEU A 52 16.82 5.74 9.14
C LEU A 52 16.42 5.58 7.66
N VAL A 53 15.16 5.86 7.36
CA VAL A 53 14.64 5.85 5.99
C VAL A 53 14.43 7.29 5.53
N MET A 54 15.19 7.71 4.51
CA MET A 54 15.14 9.06 3.95
C MET A 54 14.80 8.99 2.46
N GLY A 55 13.50 8.96 2.14
CA GLY A 55 13.03 8.83 0.76
C GLY A 55 13.41 7.47 0.15
N ASP A 56 14.29 7.52 -0.85
CA ASP A 56 14.86 6.36 -1.55
C ASP A 56 16.19 5.89 -0.94
N SER A 57 16.66 6.53 0.14
CA SER A 57 17.86 6.10 0.88
C SER A 57 17.49 5.42 2.19
N LEU A 58 18.26 4.40 2.54
CA LEU A 58 18.26 3.68 3.80
C LEU A 58 19.63 3.89 4.47
N ARG A 59 19.67 4.68 5.53
CA ARG A 59 20.87 4.94 6.32
C ARG A 59 20.99 3.94 7.46
N CYS A 60 22.14 3.31 7.58
CA CYS A 60 22.49 2.34 8.62
C CYS A 60 23.69 2.87 9.40
N VAL A 61 23.52 3.09 10.70
CA VAL A 61 24.55 3.65 11.58
C VAL A 61 25.12 2.53 12.46
N TYR A 62 26.42 2.23 12.33
CA TYR A 62 27.13 1.20 13.10
C TYR A 62 27.96 1.78 14.26
N GLY A 63 28.04 3.11 14.31
CA GLY A 63 28.52 3.93 15.42
C GLY A 63 28.64 5.39 14.96
N ASP A 64 28.93 6.34 15.83
CA ASP A 64 29.18 7.74 15.40
C ASP A 64 30.70 7.92 15.25
N PRO A 65 31.25 8.20 14.05
CA PRO A 65 30.60 8.71 12.83
C PRO A 65 30.38 7.70 11.69
N TRP A 66 30.45 6.40 11.96
CA TRP A 66 30.41 5.31 10.98
C TRP A 66 28.99 4.94 10.50
N TYR A 67 28.72 5.17 9.21
CA TYR A 67 27.44 4.83 8.62
C TYR A 67 27.55 4.41 7.14
N CYS A 68 26.52 3.69 6.69
CA CYS A 68 26.37 3.26 5.31
C CYS A 68 24.99 3.72 4.80
N ASP A 69 24.94 4.33 3.61
CA ASP A 69 23.68 4.61 2.93
C ASP A 69 23.47 3.58 1.80
N TYR A 70 22.26 3.02 1.75
CA TYR A 70 21.84 2.08 0.72
C TYR A 70 20.65 2.62 -0.06
N ASN A 71 20.57 2.29 -1.34
CA ASN A 71 19.39 2.55 -2.15
C ASN A 71 18.27 1.58 -1.71
N ARG A 72 17.12 2.16 -1.38
CA ARG A 72 15.97 1.44 -0.85
C ARG A 72 15.22 0.61 -1.89
N ASN A 73 15.47 0.83 -3.17
CA ASN A 73 14.77 0.13 -4.25
C ASN A 73 15.50 -1.16 -4.65
N ASP A 74 16.82 -1.12 -4.78
CA ASP A 74 17.65 -2.26 -5.20
C ASP A 74 18.58 -2.82 -4.10
N GLY A 75 18.67 -2.14 -2.95
CA GLY A 75 19.54 -2.50 -1.84
C GLY A 75 21.01 -2.15 -2.04
N SER A 76 21.41 -1.51 -3.15
CA SER A 76 22.81 -1.23 -3.45
C SER A 76 23.42 -0.18 -2.52
N LEU A 77 24.69 -0.32 -2.16
CA LEU A 77 25.42 0.70 -1.40
C LEU A 77 25.59 1.98 -2.22
N THR A 78 25.20 3.12 -1.66
CA THR A 78 25.32 4.45 -2.29
C THR A 78 26.35 5.34 -1.62
N VAL A 79 26.51 5.23 -0.29
CA VAL A 79 27.54 5.95 0.47
C VAL A 79 28.19 5.01 1.47
N ASP A 80 29.52 4.97 1.44
CA ASP A 80 30.35 4.28 2.41
C ASP A 80 31.06 5.32 3.28
N GLN A 81 30.57 5.51 4.51
CA GLN A 81 31.20 6.35 5.51
C GLN A 81 31.74 5.48 6.65
N ASP A 82 32.32 4.33 6.31
CA ASP A 82 32.85 3.36 7.26
C ASP A 82 34.18 2.74 6.78
N GLU A 83 35.00 3.55 6.11
CA GLU A 83 36.35 3.16 5.66
C GLU A 83 36.41 1.88 4.78
N GLY A 84 35.33 1.51 4.08
CA GLY A 84 35.28 0.28 3.29
C GLY A 84 34.65 -0.92 4.01
N LEU A 85 34.11 -0.73 5.21
CA LEU A 85 33.52 -1.79 6.04
C LEU A 85 32.02 -1.97 5.82
N CYS A 86 31.40 -1.13 4.99
CA CYS A 86 30.02 -1.33 4.56
C CYS A 86 29.87 -2.57 3.67
N TYR A 87 28.78 -3.31 3.87
CA TYR A 87 28.39 -4.35 2.92
C TYR A 87 28.08 -3.73 1.54
N SER A 88 28.28 -4.49 0.46
CA SER A 88 27.98 -4.01 -0.89
C SER A 88 26.48 -3.85 -1.15
N ALA A 89 25.63 -4.48 -0.32
CA ALA A 89 24.19 -4.40 -0.41
C ALA A 89 23.52 -4.57 0.96
N ALA A 90 22.35 -3.95 1.11
CA ALA A 90 21.43 -4.14 2.23
C ALA A 90 20.84 -5.56 2.25
N VAL A 91 20.23 -5.95 3.36
CA VAL A 91 19.61 -7.27 3.53
C VAL A 91 18.17 -7.23 3.02
N HIS A 92 17.77 -8.24 2.25
CA HIS A 92 16.39 -8.35 1.78
C HIS A 92 15.52 -9.17 2.75
N ASP A 93 14.82 -8.51 3.68
CA ASP A 93 13.89 -9.15 4.63
C ASP A 93 12.42 -8.72 4.42
N CYS A 94 11.70 -9.48 3.58
CA CYS A 94 10.25 -9.37 3.47
C CYS A 94 9.49 -10.15 4.55
N ALA A 95 10.13 -11.07 5.26
CA ALA A 95 9.46 -11.99 6.18
C ALA A 95 9.07 -11.27 7.48
N ALA A 96 9.91 -10.37 7.98
CA ALA A 96 9.57 -9.50 9.11
C ALA A 96 8.30 -8.68 8.86
N ARG A 97 8.08 -8.19 7.64
CA ARG A 97 6.86 -7.44 7.28
C ARG A 97 5.61 -8.33 7.21
N ARG A 98 5.72 -9.57 6.72
CA ARG A 98 4.57 -10.49 6.65
C ARG A 98 4.01 -10.85 8.02
N ARG A 99 4.85 -10.93 9.05
CA ARG A 99 4.44 -11.24 10.43
C ARG A 99 3.60 -10.13 11.09
N ARG A 100 3.59 -8.91 10.51
CA ARG A 100 2.75 -7.78 10.95
C ARG A 100 1.47 -7.62 10.13
N ALA A 101 1.14 -8.57 9.26
CA ALA A 101 -0.17 -8.58 8.63
C ALA A 101 -1.23 -8.79 9.73
N LEU A 102 -2.24 -7.93 9.77
CA LEU A 102 -3.38 -8.11 10.66
C LEU A 102 -3.93 -9.53 10.49
N PRO A 103 -4.44 -10.15 11.57
CA PRO A 103 -5.09 -11.46 11.48
C PRO A 103 -6.09 -11.42 10.33
N ARG A 104 -5.98 -12.39 9.41
CA ARG A 104 -6.96 -12.54 8.32
C ARG A 104 -8.35 -12.54 8.94
N ALA A 105 -9.23 -11.69 8.41
CA ALA A 105 -10.63 -11.72 8.80
C ALA A 105 -11.15 -13.16 8.71
N PRO A 106 -12.00 -13.59 9.66
CA PRO A 106 -12.58 -14.93 9.64
C PRO A 106 -13.14 -15.22 8.25
N HIS A 107 -12.67 -16.31 7.64
CA HIS A 107 -13.16 -16.69 6.33
C HIS A 107 -14.66 -16.99 6.46
N PRO A 108 -15.53 -16.38 5.63
CA PRO A 108 -16.93 -16.75 5.65
C PRO A 108 -17.03 -18.27 5.36
N PRO A 109 -17.92 -18.99 6.06
CA PRO A 109 -18.06 -20.42 5.85
C PRO A 109 -18.31 -20.69 4.37
N SER A 110 -17.50 -21.57 3.79
CA SER A 110 -17.62 -21.95 2.39
C SER A 110 -19.06 -22.44 2.13
N PRO A 111 -19.68 -22.09 1.00
CA PRO A 111 -21.09 -22.40 0.72
C PRO A 111 -21.45 -23.90 0.74
N GLY A 112 -20.46 -24.79 0.87
CA GLY A 112 -20.64 -26.24 1.05
C GLY A 112 -20.67 -26.75 2.50
N SER A 113 -20.39 -25.91 3.52
CA SER A 113 -20.41 -26.33 4.94
C SER A 113 -21.72 -25.99 5.66
N GLN A 114 -22.69 -25.40 4.96
CA GLN A 114 -24.02 -25.20 5.50
C GLN A 114 -24.76 -26.52 5.45
N GLU A 115 -25.31 -26.95 6.59
CA GLU A 115 -26.24 -28.08 6.65
C GLU A 115 -27.30 -27.90 5.56
N PRO A 116 -27.49 -28.90 4.68
CA PRO A 116 -28.38 -28.76 3.55
C PRO A 116 -29.79 -28.51 4.07
N LYS A 117 -30.26 -27.25 3.97
CA LYS A 117 -31.60 -26.87 4.38
C LYS A 117 -32.61 -27.61 3.48
N PRO A 118 -33.31 -28.64 4.00
CA PRO A 118 -34.14 -29.52 3.17
C PRO A 118 -35.26 -28.73 2.49
N GLU A 119 -35.76 -27.68 3.14
CA GLU A 119 -36.80 -26.78 2.62
C GLU A 119 -36.38 -26.06 1.33
N VAL A 120 -35.14 -25.59 1.24
CA VAL A 120 -34.61 -24.92 0.03
C VAL A 120 -34.44 -25.95 -1.09
N MET A 121 -34.05 -27.17 -0.74
CA MET A 121 -33.88 -28.28 -1.68
C MET A 121 -35.22 -28.74 -2.28
N HIS A 122 -36.27 -28.86 -1.47
CA HIS A 122 -37.63 -29.16 -1.94
C HIS A 122 -38.18 -28.06 -2.84
N THR A 123 -37.94 -26.80 -2.50
CA THR A 123 -38.39 -25.66 -3.31
C THR A 123 -37.70 -25.65 -4.68
N ARG A 124 -36.40 -25.91 -4.73
CA ARG A 124 -35.63 -26.03 -5.98
C ARG A 124 -36.09 -27.20 -6.84
N ALA A 125 -36.37 -28.36 -6.22
CA ALA A 125 -36.92 -29.53 -6.92
C ALA A 125 -38.29 -29.22 -7.54
N ARG A 126 -39.17 -28.52 -6.79
CA ARG A 126 -40.50 -28.12 -7.27
C ARG A 126 -40.44 -27.14 -8.44
N LEU A 127 -39.53 -26.18 -8.41
CA LEU A 127 -39.33 -25.22 -9.50
C LEU A 127 -38.71 -25.87 -10.75
N GLY A 128 -37.75 -26.78 -10.57
CA GLY A 128 -37.14 -27.53 -11.67
C GLY A 128 -38.12 -28.48 -12.39
N GLY A 129 -39.01 -29.13 -11.64
CA GLY A 129 -40.06 -30.01 -12.19
C GLY A 129 -41.03 -29.26 -13.11
N LYS A 130 -41.48 -28.06 -12.69
CA LYS A 130 -42.40 -27.23 -13.50
C LYS A 130 -41.77 -26.74 -14.81
N LYS A 131 -40.47 -26.42 -14.81
CA LYS A 131 -39.75 -26.00 -16.02
C LYS A 131 -39.62 -27.16 -17.04
N ARG A 132 -39.33 -28.38 -16.55
CA ARG A 132 -39.29 -29.61 -17.37
C ARG A 132 -40.65 -29.99 -17.96
N GLN A 133 -41.74 -29.72 -17.23
CA GLN A 133 -43.09 -30.01 -17.71
C GLN A 133 -43.52 -29.01 -18.80
N LYS A 134 -43.19 -27.72 -18.64
CA LYS A 134 -43.43 -26.71 -19.68
C LYS A 134 -42.62 -26.96 -20.96
N SER A 135 -41.35 -27.40 -20.84
CA SER A 135 -40.53 -27.72 -22.02
C SER A 135 -41.02 -28.97 -22.76
N ARG A 136 -41.63 -29.95 -22.07
CA ARG A 136 -42.23 -31.13 -22.71
C ARG A 136 -43.52 -30.81 -23.47
N ILE A 137 -44.33 -29.87 -22.98
CA ILE A 137 -45.58 -29.47 -23.65
C ILE A 137 -45.29 -28.69 -24.95
N ILE A 138 -44.24 -27.87 -24.98
CA ILE A 138 -43.84 -27.12 -26.18
C ILE A 138 -43.33 -28.06 -27.29
N SER A 139 -42.66 -29.17 -26.92
CA SER A 139 -42.20 -30.19 -27.87
C SER A 139 -43.31 -31.02 -28.53
N TYR A 140 -44.58 -30.86 -28.11
CA TYR A 140 -45.71 -31.61 -28.66
C TYR A 140 -46.50 -30.81 -29.72
N TYR A 141 -46.14 -29.55 -29.94
CA TYR A 141 -46.81 -28.63 -30.87
C TYR A 141 -45.87 -28.10 -31.98
N ASP A 142 -44.72 -28.76 -32.17
CA ASP A 142 -43.82 -28.60 -33.33
C ASP A 142 -43.83 -29.89 -34.16
#